data_AF-A0A507WHH1-F1
#
_entry.id   AF-A0A507WHH1-F1
#
_cell.length_a   1.000
_cell.length_b   1.000
_cell.length_c   1.000
_cell.angle_alpha   90.00
_cell.angle_beta   90.00
_cell.angle_gamma   90.00
#
_symmetry.space_group_name_H-M   'P 1'
#
loop_
_entity.id
_entity.type
_entity.pdbx_description
1 polymer ?
#
loop_
_entity_poly.entity_id
_entity_poly.type
_entity_poly.pdbx_seq_one_letter_code
_entity_poly.pdbx_strand_id
1 'polypeptide(L)'
;MSINIPGYTIIREIGKGGMATVYLAIQESFGREVALKVMAPHLAAESGFPDRFASEAKMVAALSHPHIVTVYDVGSYNNYHYLAMEYHTGGDLSARIDRNDLTPPEALKIIKELADALGMAHAKGVVHRDIKPDNVLFRSHNDDAILTDFGIARNMQAESNLTQIGSTVGTPKYMSPEQARGMKVDGRADLYSLGVMLYEMLTGKPPFSAGDTISLAIKHCQEPVPPLPSHLHRYQPLLSKLLAKEVKNRFQNGVEVMVAIDNLLKSPAQQAQQPIASSSSSTKPTMSVVPPAAHIPSVSAYDRPNINYALDNEPQKSSYEPFFRSEEVVGGNFFFKKYSYHIEFSCDDYEEFKEKREQMHDMLQEWLDKRGKKAVELSVAIQAHPWIHGRIWEVLNDDQPFDSPFGLLLDQATVSLHLYDEVDPNGGRRAVLRDKGKKPEKQTA
;
A
#
# COMPACT_ATOMS: atom_id res chain seq x y z
N MET A 1 -3.50 40.27 -5.55
CA MET A 1 -2.61 40.12 -6.73
C MET A 1 -3.02 38.85 -7.44
N SER A 2 -2.97 38.80 -8.77
CA SER A 2 -3.05 37.53 -9.50
C SER A 2 -1.78 36.71 -9.22
N ILE A 3 -1.93 35.40 -9.03
CA ILE A 3 -0.79 34.48 -9.06
C ILE A 3 -0.36 34.35 -10.52
N ASN A 4 0.95 34.34 -10.75
CA ASN A 4 1.56 34.13 -12.07
C ASN A 4 2.69 33.11 -11.90
N ILE A 5 2.60 31.99 -12.62
CA ILE A 5 3.59 30.92 -12.63
C ILE A 5 3.90 30.65 -14.10
N PRO A 6 5.12 30.93 -14.59
CA PRO A 6 5.48 30.78 -16.01
C PRO A 6 5.21 29.36 -16.53
N GLY A 7 4.68 29.24 -17.75
CA GLY A 7 4.27 27.96 -18.33
C GLY A 7 2.86 27.52 -17.94
N TYR A 8 2.15 28.28 -17.09
CA TYR A 8 0.80 27.95 -16.62
C TYR A 8 -0.17 29.13 -16.67
N THR A 9 -1.07 29.11 -17.65
CA THR A 9 -2.20 30.06 -17.73
C THR A 9 -3.31 29.58 -16.79
N ILE A 10 -3.49 30.26 -15.65
CA ILE A 10 -4.55 29.95 -14.67
C ILE A 10 -5.92 30.36 -15.22
N ILE A 11 -6.87 29.42 -15.23
CA ILE A 11 -8.27 29.64 -15.64
C ILE A 11 -9.13 30.07 -14.43
N ARG A 12 -9.13 29.28 -13.35
CA ARG A 12 -10.00 29.50 -12.18
C ARG A 12 -9.51 28.77 -10.93
N GLU A 13 -9.91 29.25 -9.76
CA GLU A 13 -9.83 28.50 -8.49
C GLU A 13 -10.78 27.28 -8.56
N ILE A 14 -10.34 26.10 -8.11
CA ILE A 14 -11.15 24.86 -8.04
C ILE A 14 -11.23 24.24 -6.65
N GLY A 15 -10.32 24.59 -5.73
CA GLY A 15 -10.37 24.18 -4.33
C GLY A 15 -9.43 25.02 -3.48
N LYS A 16 -9.72 25.17 -2.18
CA LYS A 16 -8.95 26.05 -1.29
C LYS A 16 -8.98 25.57 0.15
N GLY A 17 -7.82 25.19 0.68
CA GLY A 17 -7.61 24.88 2.09
C GLY A 17 -6.74 25.93 2.77
N GLY A 18 -6.46 25.72 4.06
CA GLY A 18 -5.54 26.60 4.81
C GLY A 18 -4.09 26.51 4.32
N MET A 19 -3.67 25.35 3.78
CA MET A 19 -2.28 25.07 3.40
C MET A 19 -1.96 25.32 1.92
N ALA A 20 -2.97 25.29 1.04
CA ALA A 20 -2.80 25.42 -0.40
C ALA A 20 -4.11 25.82 -1.10
N THR A 21 -3.99 26.43 -2.27
CA THR A 21 -5.09 26.65 -3.22
C THR A 21 -4.84 25.84 -4.48
N VAL A 22 -5.87 25.17 -5.00
CA VAL A 22 -5.82 24.42 -6.26
C VAL A 22 -6.54 25.22 -7.34
N TYR A 23 -5.87 25.38 -8.47
CA TYR A 23 -6.37 26.07 -9.66
C TYR A 23 -6.53 25.08 -10.82
N LEU A 24 -7.52 25.31 -11.67
CA LEU A 24 -7.51 24.78 -13.04
C LEU A 24 -6.64 25.72 -13.88
N ALA A 25 -5.66 25.17 -14.58
CA ALA A 25 -4.74 25.91 -15.46
C ALA A 25 -4.48 25.14 -16.75
N ILE A 26 -4.02 25.84 -17.79
CA ILE A 26 -3.43 25.24 -18.98
C ILE A 26 -1.92 25.17 -18.81
N GLN A 27 -1.32 23.99 -18.96
CA GLN A 27 0.14 23.86 -19.12
C GLN A 27 0.52 24.21 -20.56
N GLU A 28 1.18 25.36 -20.74
CA GLU A 28 1.38 26.03 -22.03
C GLU A 28 2.25 25.22 -23.00
N SER A 29 3.18 24.41 -22.49
CA SER A 29 4.06 23.56 -23.29
C SER A 29 3.35 22.40 -24.02
N PHE A 30 2.16 22.00 -23.55
CA PHE A 30 1.38 20.89 -24.11
C PHE A 30 -0.08 21.27 -24.44
N GLY A 31 -0.54 22.47 -24.07
CA GLY A 31 -1.92 22.93 -24.31
C GLY A 31 -2.99 22.17 -23.50
N ARG A 32 -2.62 21.45 -22.44
CA ARG A 32 -3.51 20.58 -21.65
C ARG A 32 -3.99 21.24 -20.35
N GLU A 33 -5.20 20.90 -19.93
CA GLU A 33 -5.68 21.21 -18.58
C GLU A 33 -4.91 20.43 -17.51
N VAL A 34 -4.62 21.10 -16.39
CA VAL A 34 -3.99 20.52 -15.18
C VAL A 34 -4.64 21.09 -13.92
N ALA A 35 -4.60 20.32 -12.84
CA ALA A 35 -4.82 20.84 -11.50
C ALA A 35 -3.49 21.37 -10.95
N LEU A 36 -3.38 22.68 -10.80
CA LEU A 36 -2.21 23.39 -10.31
C LEU A 36 -2.40 23.75 -8.84
N LYS A 37 -1.85 22.93 -7.94
CA LYS A 37 -1.88 23.16 -6.49
C LYS A 37 -0.71 24.06 -6.09
N VAL A 38 -1.02 25.20 -5.49
CA VAL A 38 -0.06 26.23 -5.07
C VAL A 38 -0.11 26.37 -3.55
N MET A 39 1.05 26.22 -2.90
CA MET A 39 1.18 26.27 -1.44
C MET A 39 0.96 27.69 -0.90
N ALA A 40 0.39 27.80 0.29
CA ALA A 40 0.13 29.08 0.94
C ALA A 40 1.45 29.80 1.30
N PRO A 41 1.64 31.10 0.96
CA PRO A 41 2.92 31.79 1.16
C PRO A 41 3.44 31.86 2.60
N HIS A 42 2.59 31.66 3.61
CA HIS A 42 3.03 31.64 5.01
C HIS A 42 3.81 30.36 5.37
N LEU A 43 3.48 29.22 4.76
CA LEU A 43 4.24 27.98 4.92
C LEU A 43 5.59 28.06 4.18
N ALA A 44 5.59 28.67 2.99
CA ALA A 44 6.80 28.90 2.19
C ALA A 44 7.84 29.81 2.88
N ALA A 45 7.45 30.54 3.93
CA ALA A 45 8.34 31.36 4.75
C ALA A 45 9.00 30.58 5.91
N GLU A 46 8.61 29.33 6.17
CA GLU A 46 9.23 28.51 7.21
C GLU A 46 10.62 28.01 6.79
N SER A 47 11.57 28.04 7.72
CA SER A 47 12.95 27.57 7.48
C SER A 47 12.96 26.10 7.02
N GLY A 48 13.65 25.82 5.91
CA GLY A 48 13.69 24.47 5.34
C GLY A 48 12.35 23.98 4.79
N PHE A 49 11.36 24.85 4.57
CA PHE A 49 10.17 24.47 3.80
C PHE A 49 10.51 24.08 2.34
N PRO A 50 11.31 24.86 1.58
CA PRO A 50 11.58 24.56 0.17
C PRO A 50 12.18 23.17 -0.07
N ASP A 51 13.19 22.78 0.72
CA ASP A 51 13.91 21.51 0.55
C ASP A 51 13.04 20.31 0.89
N ARG A 52 12.26 20.40 1.99
CA ARG A 52 11.30 19.37 2.41
C ARG A 52 10.18 19.22 1.40
N PHE A 53 9.55 20.32 0.95
CA PHE A 53 8.54 20.30 -0.10
C PHE A 53 9.08 19.66 -1.39
N ALA A 54 10.28 20.05 -1.84
CA ALA A 54 10.89 19.50 -3.05
C ALA A 54 11.27 18.01 -2.92
N SER A 55 11.62 17.54 -1.71
CA SER A 55 11.88 16.12 -1.45
C SER A 55 10.58 15.29 -1.46
N GLU A 56 9.57 15.74 -0.73
CA GLU A 56 8.28 15.04 -0.62
C GLU A 56 7.51 15.02 -1.94
N ALA A 57 7.51 16.13 -2.69
CA ALA A 57 6.90 16.18 -4.01
C ALA A 57 7.60 15.27 -5.03
N LYS A 58 8.93 15.06 -4.92
CA LYS A 58 9.65 14.05 -5.72
C LYS A 58 9.26 12.62 -5.35
N MET A 59 9.09 12.32 -4.06
CA MET A 59 8.62 11.00 -3.63
C MET A 59 7.22 10.70 -4.17
N VAL A 60 6.30 11.67 -4.12
CA VAL A 60 4.95 11.53 -4.70
C VAL A 60 5.00 11.45 -6.23
N ALA A 61 5.86 12.22 -6.91
CA ALA A 61 6.03 12.12 -8.37
C ALA A 61 6.64 10.78 -8.84
N ALA A 62 7.31 10.03 -7.95
CA ALA A 62 7.78 8.67 -8.21
C ALA A 62 6.70 7.59 -7.98
N LEU A 63 5.47 7.98 -7.60
CA LEU A 63 4.31 7.10 -7.55
C LEU A 63 3.63 7.09 -8.92
N SER A 64 3.62 5.92 -9.56
CA SER A 64 2.86 5.65 -10.78
C SER A 64 1.94 4.48 -10.50
N HIS A 65 0.62 4.70 -10.60
CA HIS A 65 -0.43 3.74 -10.27
C HIS A 65 -1.74 4.19 -10.94
N PRO A 66 -2.62 3.28 -11.43
CA PRO A 66 -3.91 3.68 -11.99
C PRO A 66 -4.78 4.48 -11.01
N HIS A 67 -4.69 4.14 -9.72
CA HIS A 67 -5.47 4.70 -8.61
C HIS A 67 -4.77 5.81 -7.81
N ILE A 68 -3.71 6.42 -8.35
CA ILE A 68 -3.03 7.60 -7.77
C ILE A 68 -3.05 8.73 -8.81
N VAL A 69 -3.20 9.98 -8.36
CA VAL A 69 -3.15 11.15 -9.26
C VAL A 69 -1.77 11.29 -9.91
N THR A 70 -1.72 11.45 -11.23
CA THR A 70 -0.43 11.62 -11.92
C THR A 70 0.12 13.02 -11.65
N VAL A 71 1.32 13.12 -11.05
CA VAL A 71 2.08 14.38 -10.99
C VAL A 71 2.81 14.60 -12.31
N TYR A 72 2.71 15.82 -12.85
CA TYR A 72 3.34 16.22 -14.11
C TYR A 72 4.52 17.18 -13.94
N ASP A 73 4.49 18.04 -12.92
CA ASP A 73 5.58 18.99 -12.63
C ASP A 73 5.60 19.40 -11.15
N VAL A 74 6.79 19.77 -10.67
CA VAL A 74 7.06 20.27 -9.31
C VAL A 74 8.00 21.46 -9.43
N GLY A 75 7.56 22.64 -8.97
CA GLY A 75 8.36 23.85 -9.13
C GLY A 75 8.17 24.91 -8.06
N SER A 76 8.96 25.98 -8.19
CA SER A 76 8.89 27.15 -7.34
C SER A 76 9.20 28.43 -8.11
N TYR A 77 8.38 29.47 -7.93
CA TYR A 77 8.54 30.76 -8.59
C TYR A 77 8.00 31.90 -7.71
N ASN A 78 8.77 32.98 -7.53
CA ASN A 78 8.40 34.15 -6.71
C ASN A 78 7.76 33.80 -5.35
N ASN A 79 8.43 32.90 -4.60
CA ASN A 79 8.02 32.35 -3.30
C ASN A 79 6.73 31.49 -3.30
N TYR A 80 6.12 31.23 -4.45
CA TYR A 80 5.12 30.17 -4.59
C TYR A 80 5.80 28.84 -4.85
N HIS A 81 5.43 27.81 -4.09
CA HIS A 81 5.74 26.41 -4.39
C HIS A 81 4.51 25.75 -5.01
N TYR A 82 4.67 24.97 -6.06
CA TYR A 82 3.54 24.39 -6.80
C TYR A 82 3.77 22.95 -7.24
N LEU A 83 2.64 22.27 -7.46
CA LEU A 83 2.51 20.91 -7.96
C LEU A 83 1.47 20.93 -9.09
N ALA A 84 1.87 20.59 -10.32
CA ALA A 84 0.95 20.40 -11.43
C ALA A 84 0.61 18.91 -11.57
N MET A 85 -0.67 18.57 -11.51
CA MET A 85 -1.15 17.18 -11.55
C MET A 85 -2.30 16.99 -12.54
N GLU A 86 -2.63 15.73 -12.80
CA GLU A 86 -3.77 15.30 -13.62
C GLU A 86 -5.10 15.91 -13.11
N TYR A 87 -5.87 16.51 -14.03
CA TYR A 87 -7.17 17.10 -13.70
C TYR A 87 -8.29 16.08 -13.92
N HIS A 88 -9.03 15.77 -12.85
CA HIS A 88 -10.15 14.83 -12.87
C HIS A 88 -11.49 15.56 -12.78
N THR A 89 -12.46 15.13 -13.59
CA THR A 89 -13.79 15.76 -13.72
C THR A 89 -14.95 14.90 -13.23
N GLY A 90 -14.71 13.67 -12.73
CA GLY A 90 -15.74 12.77 -12.20
C GLY A 90 -16.25 13.11 -10.78
N GLY A 91 -15.83 14.26 -10.23
CA GLY A 91 -16.10 14.66 -8.85
C GLY A 91 -15.27 13.91 -7.82
N ASP A 92 -15.59 14.15 -6.55
CA ASP A 92 -14.98 13.54 -5.36
C ASP A 92 -15.93 12.57 -4.63
N LEU A 93 -15.41 11.86 -3.62
CA LEU A 93 -16.17 10.90 -2.83
C LEU A 93 -17.06 11.54 -1.75
N SER A 94 -16.74 12.73 -1.24
CA SER A 94 -17.62 13.42 -0.27
C SER A 94 -18.96 13.72 -0.92
N ALA A 95 -18.93 14.27 -2.14
CA ALA A 95 -20.13 14.57 -2.92
C ALA A 95 -20.99 13.34 -3.23
N ARG A 96 -20.46 12.10 -3.16
CA ARG A 96 -21.23 10.85 -3.28
C ARG A 96 -21.86 10.44 -1.95
N ILE A 97 -21.07 10.48 -0.88
CA ILE A 97 -21.53 10.23 0.50
C ILE A 97 -22.67 11.19 0.87
N ASP A 98 -22.52 12.48 0.56
CA ASP A 98 -23.54 13.53 0.81
C ASP A 98 -24.85 13.31 0.03
N ARG A 99 -24.80 12.62 -1.12
CA ARG A 99 -25.99 12.20 -1.89
C ARG A 99 -26.56 10.86 -1.43
N ASN A 100 -25.83 10.10 -0.62
CA ASN A 100 -26.15 8.73 -0.22
C ASN A 100 -26.46 7.83 -1.45
N ASP A 101 -25.67 7.94 -2.51
CA ASP A 101 -25.88 7.22 -3.78
C ASP A 101 -25.03 5.95 -3.95
N LEU A 102 -24.14 5.65 -2.99
CA LEU A 102 -23.25 4.50 -3.00
C LEU A 102 -23.92 3.22 -2.47
N THR A 103 -23.83 2.12 -3.23
CA THR A 103 -24.16 0.79 -2.73
C THR A 103 -22.96 0.13 -2.03
N PRO A 104 -23.17 -0.85 -1.13
CA PRO A 104 -22.06 -1.55 -0.48
C PRO A 104 -21.03 -2.20 -1.41
N PRO A 105 -21.40 -2.80 -2.58
CA PRO A 105 -20.42 -3.27 -3.56
C PRO A 105 -19.55 -2.15 -4.16
N GLU A 106 -20.10 -0.96 -4.41
CA GLU A 106 -19.33 0.18 -4.92
C GLU A 106 -18.40 0.75 -3.85
N ALA A 107 -18.87 0.84 -2.60
CA ALA A 107 -18.01 1.16 -1.46
C ALA A 107 -16.84 0.16 -1.31
N LEU A 108 -17.07 -1.13 -1.57
CA LEU A 108 -16.01 -2.14 -1.59
C LEU A 108 -15.08 -2.04 -2.81
N LYS A 109 -15.57 -1.66 -4.01
CA LYS A 109 -14.72 -1.32 -5.18
C LYS A 109 -13.74 -0.22 -4.77
N ILE A 110 -14.27 0.91 -4.30
CA ILE A 110 -13.50 2.10 -3.95
C ILE A 110 -12.43 1.79 -2.88
N ILE A 111 -12.77 1.07 -1.80
CA ILE A 111 -11.77 0.70 -0.78
C ILE A 111 -10.71 -0.27 -1.33
N LYS A 112 -11.06 -1.17 -2.26
CA LYS A 112 -10.07 -2.07 -2.88
C LYS A 112 -9.06 -1.29 -3.73
N GLU A 113 -9.54 -0.38 -4.58
CA GLU A 113 -8.70 0.49 -5.43
C GLU A 113 -7.76 1.38 -4.61
N LEU A 114 -8.27 1.96 -3.51
CA LEU A 114 -7.48 2.78 -2.61
C LEU A 114 -6.51 1.95 -1.76
N ALA A 115 -6.85 0.72 -1.38
CA ALA A 115 -5.94 -0.18 -0.68
C ALA A 115 -4.77 -0.63 -1.57
N ASP A 116 -5.00 -0.85 -2.86
CA ASP A 116 -3.98 -1.14 -3.86
C ASP A 116 -3.00 0.03 -4.03
N ALA A 117 -3.54 1.24 -4.25
CA ALA A 117 -2.77 2.49 -4.29
C ALA A 117 -1.90 2.69 -3.04
N LEU A 118 -2.48 2.50 -1.85
CA LEU A 118 -1.74 2.59 -0.59
C LEU A 118 -0.68 1.50 -0.45
N GLY A 119 -0.95 0.26 -0.87
CA GLY A 119 0.05 -0.81 -0.87
C GLY A 119 1.31 -0.43 -1.65
N MET A 120 1.14 0.11 -2.87
CA MET A 120 2.26 0.57 -3.71
C MET A 120 2.99 1.77 -3.09
N ALA A 121 2.26 2.75 -2.53
CA ALA A 121 2.86 3.91 -1.86
C ALA A 121 3.64 3.53 -0.59
N HIS A 122 3.07 2.67 0.26
CA HIS A 122 3.68 2.17 1.49
C HIS A 122 4.95 1.35 1.21
N ALA A 123 4.95 0.53 0.16
CA ALA A 123 6.13 -0.22 -0.29
C ALA A 123 7.29 0.70 -0.76
N LYS A 124 6.99 1.96 -1.12
CA LYS A 124 7.97 3.02 -1.42
C LYS A 124 8.25 3.95 -0.22
N GLY A 125 7.76 3.61 0.98
CA GLY A 125 7.91 4.42 2.20
C GLY A 125 6.99 5.64 2.30
N VAL A 126 6.10 5.88 1.33
CA VAL A 126 5.23 7.06 1.28
C VAL A 126 3.91 6.79 1.99
N VAL A 127 3.73 7.39 3.17
CA VAL A 127 2.48 7.34 3.97
C VAL A 127 1.67 8.61 3.73
N HIS A 128 0.36 8.48 3.48
CA HIS A 128 -0.48 9.59 3.03
C HIS A 128 -0.91 10.54 4.16
N ARG A 129 -1.30 10.00 5.32
CA ARG A 129 -1.65 10.70 6.57
C ARG A 129 -2.81 11.71 6.49
N ASP A 130 -3.60 11.69 5.44
CA ASP A 130 -4.82 12.51 5.29
C ASP A 130 -5.84 11.82 4.36
N ILE A 131 -6.07 10.53 4.59
CA ILE A 131 -7.06 9.75 3.85
C ILE A 131 -8.47 10.20 4.28
N LYS A 132 -9.22 10.76 3.33
CA LYS A 132 -10.57 11.31 3.50
C LYS A 132 -11.30 11.36 2.14
N PRO A 133 -12.64 11.41 2.10
CA PRO A 133 -13.42 11.46 0.86
C PRO A 133 -13.09 12.62 -0.08
N ASP A 134 -12.73 13.79 0.46
CA ASP A 134 -12.35 14.97 -0.34
C ASP A 134 -11.04 14.73 -1.13
N ASN A 135 -10.21 13.78 -0.70
CA ASN A 135 -8.94 13.39 -1.34
C ASN A 135 -9.10 12.16 -2.28
N VAL A 136 -10.33 11.74 -2.56
CA VAL A 136 -10.65 10.64 -3.49
C VAL A 136 -11.47 11.20 -4.65
N LEU A 137 -10.84 11.29 -5.83
CA LEU A 137 -11.46 11.77 -7.07
C LEU A 137 -11.85 10.60 -7.97
N PHE A 138 -12.64 10.85 -9.02
CA PHE A 138 -13.07 9.82 -9.97
C PHE A 138 -12.67 10.12 -11.42
N ARG A 139 -12.25 9.07 -12.14
CA ARG A 139 -12.06 9.11 -13.61
C ARG A 139 -13.42 9.11 -14.32
N SER A 140 -13.73 10.19 -15.04
CA SER A 140 -15.03 10.43 -15.68
C SER A 140 -15.42 9.46 -16.82
N HIS A 141 -14.55 8.54 -17.23
CA HIS A 141 -14.79 7.60 -18.32
C HIS A 141 -14.98 6.13 -17.88
N ASN A 142 -14.62 5.78 -16.65
CA ASN A 142 -14.73 4.40 -16.12
C ASN A 142 -15.09 4.31 -14.62
N ASP A 143 -15.19 5.44 -13.93
CA ASP A 143 -15.58 5.55 -12.51
C ASP A 143 -14.61 4.86 -11.53
N ASP A 144 -13.32 4.83 -11.86
CA ASP A 144 -12.27 4.36 -10.95
C ASP A 144 -11.87 5.45 -9.95
N ALA A 145 -11.66 5.06 -8.70
CA ALA A 145 -11.21 5.94 -7.63
C ALA A 145 -9.73 6.29 -7.76
N ILE A 146 -9.41 7.57 -7.53
CA ILE A 146 -8.08 8.17 -7.65
C ILE A 146 -7.72 8.86 -6.34
N LEU A 147 -6.65 8.39 -5.71
CA LEU A 147 -6.10 9.01 -4.51
C LEU A 147 -5.25 10.22 -4.87
N THR A 148 -5.63 11.40 -4.36
CA THR A 148 -4.92 12.68 -4.53
C THR A 148 -4.52 13.26 -3.18
N ASP A 149 -3.75 14.35 -3.19
CA ASP A 149 -3.42 15.12 -1.98
C ASP A 149 -2.61 14.35 -0.91
N PHE A 150 -1.72 13.45 -1.36
CA PHE A 150 -0.64 12.88 -0.55
C PHE A 150 0.07 13.97 0.29
N GLY A 151 0.35 13.64 1.55
CA GLY A 151 0.61 14.58 2.65
C GLY A 151 1.92 15.38 2.65
N ILE A 152 2.35 15.90 1.49
CA ILE A 152 3.57 16.70 1.22
C ILE A 152 3.78 17.87 2.21
N ALA A 153 2.72 18.36 2.84
CA ALA A 153 2.78 19.45 3.82
C ALA A 153 2.60 19.00 5.29
N ARG A 154 2.35 17.70 5.54
CA ARG A 154 2.02 17.15 6.87
C ARG A 154 3.16 16.39 7.55
N ASN A 155 4.15 15.87 6.81
CA ASN A 155 5.42 15.47 7.43
C ASN A 155 6.10 16.65 8.12
N MET A 156 6.02 17.82 7.50
CA MET A 156 6.74 19.04 7.85
C MET A 156 6.45 19.58 9.26
N GLN A 157 5.29 19.23 9.83
CA GLN A 157 4.86 19.59 11.19
C GLN A 157 5.07 18.47 12.23
N ALA A 158 5.49 17.26 11.82
CA ALA A 158 5.59 16.11 12.72
C ALA A 158 6.68 16.27 13.81
N GLU A 159 7.65 17.16 13.60
CA GLU A 159 8.71 17.49 14.57
C GLU A 159 8.23 18.43 15.69
N SER A 160 7.06 19.06 15.55
CA SER A 160 6.46 20.00 16.53
C SER A 160 5.12 19.51 17.11
N ASN A 161 4.92 18.18 17.12
CA ASN A 161 3.67 17.42 17.34
C ASN A 161 2.84 17.68 18.62
N LEU A 162 3.16 18.64 19.49
CA LEU A 162 2.52 18.83 20.81
C LEU A 162 1.65 20.08 20.99
N THR A 163 1.69 21.07 20.10
CA THR A 163 1.08 22.40 20.36
C THR A 163 0.03 22.91 19.37
N GLN A 164 -0.26 22.23 18.25
CA GLN A 164 -1.15 22.75 17.19
C GLN A 164 -2.50 22.03 16.97
N ILE A 165 -2.93 21.16 17.90
CA ILE A 165 -4.25 20.49 17.84
C ILE A 165 -5.43 21.48 17.68
N GLY A 166 -5.26 22.74 18.11
CA GLY A 166 -6.28 23.79 18.03
C GLY A 166 -6.18 24.80 16.88
N SER A 167 -5.16 24.77 16.00
CA SER A 167 -4.93 25.88 15.04
C SER A 167 -4.80 25.52 13.56
N THR A 168 -4.33 24.33 13.20
CA THR A 168 -4.07 24.00 11.78
C THR A 168 -4.21 22.51 11.43
N VAL A 169 -4.48 21.64 12.41
CA VAL A 169 -4.69 20.20 12.18
C VAL A 169 -6.06 19.98 11.52
N GLY A 170 -6.05 19.77 10.20
CA GLY A 170 -7.24 19.50 9.39
C GLY A 170 -8.09 18.29 9.84
N THR A 171 -9.35 18.31 9.43
CA THR A 171 -10.50 17.48 9.83
C THR A 171 -10.17 16.13 10.51
N PRO A 172 -10.21 16.04 11.87
CA PRO A 172 -9.85 14.82 12.60
C PRO A 172 -10.85 13.65 12.47
N LYS A 173 -11.93 13.81 11.69
CA LYS A 173 -13.00 12.82 11.43
C LYS A 173 -12.49 11.46 10.93
N TYR A 174 -11.34 11.43 10.26
CA TYR A 174 -10.73 10.20 9.70
C TYR A 174 -9.38 9.87 10.34
N MET A 175 -9.02 10.53 11.45
CA MET A 175 -7.70 10.41 12.07
C MET A 175 -7.49 9.07 12.78
N SER A 176 -6.31 8.47 12.60
CA SER A 176 -5.95 7.24 13.30
C SER A 176 -5.65 7.46 14.80
N PRO A 177 -5.82 6.42 15.65
CA PRO A 177 -5.52 6.49 17.08
C PRO A 177 -4.05 6.85 17.42
N GLU A 178 -3.11 6.59 16.51
CA GLU A 178 -1.70 6.95 16.65
C GLU A 178 -1.42 8.41 16.28
N GLN A 179 -2.03 8.93 15.20
CA GLN A 179 -1.99 10.37 14.88
C GLN A 179 -2.62 11.19 16.01
N ALA A 180 -3.78 10.76 16.51
CA ALA A 180 -4.50 11.41 17.62
C ALA A 180 -3.70 11.44 18.95
N ARG A 181 -2.69 10.56 19.10
CA ARG A 181 -1.79 10.51 20.26
C ARG A 181 -0.40 11.09 19.98
N GLY A 182 -0.13 11.62 18.77
CA GLY A 182 1.19 12.11 18.38
C GLY A 182 2.28 11.01 18.31
N MET A 183 1.89 9.74 18.19
CA MET A 183 2.83 8.60 18.10
C MET A 183 3.42 8.48 16.69
N LYS A 184 4.43 7.61 16.51
CA LYS A 184 4.99 7.29 15.19
C LYS A 184 3.87 6.74 14.29
N VAL A 185 3.75 7.29 13.08
CA VAL A 185 2.73 6.95 12.08
C VAL A 185 3.38 6.16 10.94
N ASP A 186 2.77 5.04 10.56
CA ASP A 186 3.11 4.25 9.37
C ASP A 186 1.86 4.00 8.51
N GLY A 187 2.01 3.22 7.42
CA GLY A 187 0.93 2.96 6.46
C GLY A 187 -0.37 2.39 7.07
N ARG A 188 -0.29 1.71 8.21
CA ARG A 188 -1.45 1.13 8.91
C ARG A 188 -2.37 2.20 9.51
N ALA A 189 -1.94 3.45 9.58
CA ALA A 189 -2.79 4.61 9.86
C ALA A 189 -3.73 4.94 8.69
N ASP A 190 -3.22 4.93 7.45
CA ASP A 190 -4.02 5.17 6.24
C ASP A 190 -5.09 4.08 6.07
N LEU A 191 -4.77 2.83 6.42
CA LEU A 191 -5.72 1.71 6.44
C LEU A 191 -6.82 1.87 7.50
N TYR A 192 -6.52 2.49 8.65
CA TYR A 192 -7.54 2.84 9.64
C TYR A 192 -8.50 3.90 9.07
N SER A 193 -7.98 4.94 8.42
CA SER A 193 -8.77 5.97 7.77
C SER A 193 -9.66 5.43 6.64
N LEU A 194 -9.18 4.46 5.84
CA LEU A 194 -10.03 3.69 4.92
C LEU A 194 -11.17 2.96 5.64
N GLY A 195 -10.92 2.41 6.84
CA GLY A 195 -11.97 1.85 7.70
C GLY A 195 -13.03 2.87 8.11
N VAL A 196 -12.62 4.11 8.40
CA VAL A 196 -13.57 5.19 8.75
C VAL A 196 -14.42 5.56 7.53
N MET A 197 -13.79 5.73 6.36
CA MET A 197 -14.47 6.00 5.10
C MET A 197 -15.44 4.87 4.71
N LEU A 198 -15.04 3.61 4.87
CA LEU A 198 -15.92 2.46 4.58
C LEU A 198 -17.13 2.42 5.52
N TYR A 199 -16.93 2.68 6.81
CA TYR A 199 -18.05 2.78 7.76
C TYR A 199 -19.02 3.88 7.31
N GLU A 200 -18.50 5.02 6.86
CA GLU A 200 -19.32 6.16 6.43
C GLU A 200 -20.06 5.90 5.11
N MET A 201 -19.39 5.38 4.08
CA MET A 201 -20.04 4.96 2.82
C MET A 201 -21.14 3.91 3.06
N LEU A 202 -20.98 3.03 4.06
CA LEU A 202 -21.98 2.02 4.38
C LEU A 202 -23.16 2.54 5.23
N THR A 203 -23.01 3.66 5.94
CA THR A 203 -24.01 4.09 6.95
C THR A 203 -24.47 5.55 6.85
N GLY A 204 -23.95 6.33 5.89
CA GLY A 204 -24.24 7.75 5.68
C GLY A 204 -23.69 8.68 6.76
N LYS A 205 -22.78 8.21 7.63
CA LYS A 205 -22.18 8.99 8.73
C LYS A 205 -20.90 8.35 9.27
N PRO A 206 -19.96 9.10 9.86
CA PRO A 206 -18.76 8.51 10.47
C PRO A 206 -19.10 7.64 11.70
N PRO A 207 -18.18 6.73 12.11
CA PRO A 207 -18.32 5.93 13.33
C PRO A 207 -18.26 6.77 14.62
N PHE A 208 -17.62 7.94 14.56
CA PHE A 208 -17.48 8.86 15.69
C PHE A 208 -17.82 10.29 15.26
N SER A 209 -18.45 11.05 16.16
CA SER A 209 -18.69 12.48 16.01
C SER A 209 -18.64 13.17 17.38
N ALA A 210 -18.20 14.43 17.41
CA ALA A 210 -18.18 15.28 18.59
C ALA A 210 -18.31 16.76 18.19
N GLY A 211 -18.59 17.64 19.14
CA GLY A 211 -18.69 19.08 18.91
C GLY A 211 -17.35 19.81 18.73
N ASP A 212 -16.24 19.14 19.10
CA ASP A 212 -14.89 19.69 19.02
C ASP A 212 -13.85 18.64 18.57
N THR A 213 -12.68 19.11 18.14
CA THR A 213 -11.61 18.29 17.56
C THR A 213 -10.92 17.36 18.57
N ILE A 214 -10.81 17.79 19.83
CA ILE A 214 -10.12 17.05 20.90
C ILE A 214 -10.98 15.87 21.34
N SER A 215 -12.27 16.12 21.59
CA SER A 215 -13.24 15.06 21.89
C SER A 215 -13.30 14.03 20.77
N LEU A 216 -13.27 14.44 19.50
CA LEU A 216 -13.29 13.50 18.38
C LEU A 216 -12.02 12.63 18.33
N ALA A 217 -10.84 13.23 18.54
CA ALA A 217 -9.58 12.50 18.67
C ALA A 217 -9.59 11.48 19.85
N ILE A 218 -10.19 11.84 20.98
CA ILE A 218 -10.39 10.95 22.13
C ILE A 218 -11.31 9.77 21.75
N LYS A 219 -12.39 10.00 21.01
CA LYS A 219 -13.27 8.92 20.51
C LYS A 219 -12.52 7.95 19.59
N HIS A 220 -11.74 8.45 18.64
CA HIS A 220 -10.85 7.61 17.83
C HIS A 220 -9.87 6.80 18.70
N CYS A 221 -9.34 7.37 19.77
CA CYS A 221 -8.46 6.66 20.71
C CYS A 221 -9.15 5.60 21.60
N GLN A 222 -10.37 5.86 22.09
CA GLN A 222 -10.95 5.15 23.25
C GLN A 222 -12.33 4.52 23.01
N GLU A 223 -13.23 5.16 22.26
CA GLU A 223 -14.60 4.63 22.12
C GLU A 223 -14.63 3.36 21.24
N PRO A 224 -15.41 2.32 21.60
CA PRO A 224 -15.61 1.18 20.73
C PRO A 224 -16.29 1.64 19.43
N VAL A 225 -15.89 1.06 18.29
CA VAL A 225 -16.56 1.31 17.01
C VAL A 225 -18.02 0.84 17.13
N PRO A 226 -19.02 1.67 16.80
CA PRO A 226 -20.41 1.23 16.82
C PRO A 226 -20.61 0.03 15.89
N PRO A 227 -21.45 -0.96 16.27
CA PRO A 227 -21.77 -2.06 15.38
C PRO A 227 -22.58 -1.54 14.17
N LEU A 228 -22.32 -2.12 13.00
CA LEU A 228 -23.15 -1.90 11.82
C LEU A 228 -24.60 -2.35 12.06
N PRO A 229 -25.60 -1.75 11.39
CA PRO A 229 -26.97 -2.29 11.34
C PRO A 229 -27.03 -3.74 10.85
N SER A 230 -28.06 -4.50 11.23
CA SER A 230 -28.17 -5.93 10.92
C SER A 230 -28.10 -6.29 9.44
N HIS A 231 -28.57 -5.41 8.54
CA HIS A 231 -28.50 -5.60 7.09
C HIS A 231 -27.09 -5.36 6.51
N LEU A 232 -26.17 -4.82 7.31
CA LEU A 232 -24.78 -4.53 7.00
C LEU A 232 -23.79 -5.33 7.87
N HIS A 233 -24.24 -6.13 8.85
CA HIS A 233 -23.40 -7.00 9.69
C HIS A 233 -22.37 -7.82 8.89
N ARG A 234 -22.69 -8.16 7.64
CA ARG A 234 -21.77 -8.83 6.70
C ARG A 234 -20.41 -8.12 6.55
N TYR A 235 -20.37 -6.79 6.59
CA TYR A 235 -19.14 -5.99 6.45
C TYR A 235 -18.41 -5.77 7.78
N GLN A 236 -19.00 -6.21 8.91
CA GLN A 236 -18.45 -5.99 10.25
C GLN A 236 -17.05 -6.60 10.45
N PRO A 237 -16.70 -7.81 9.97
CA PRO A 237 -15.35 -8.35 10.17
C PRO A 237 -14.25 -7.51 9.50
N LEU A 238 -14.53 -7.00 8.30
CA LEU A 238 -13.62 -6.12 7.55
C LEU A 238 -13.42 -4.80 8.29
N LEU A 239 -14.50 -4.14 8.71
CA LEU A 239 -14.42 -2.91 9.50
C LEU A 239 -13.75 -3.11 10.87
N SER A 240 -14.05 -4.19 11.58
CA SER A 240 -13.46 -4.47 12.89
C SER A 240 -11.95 -4.66 12.82
N LYS A 241 -11.40 -5.19 11.71
CA LYS A 241 -9.96 -5.28 11.50
C LYS A 241 -9.36 -3.97 10.96
N LEU A 242 -10.01 -3.23 10.07
CA LEU A 242 -9.53 -1.89 9.65
C LEU A 242 -9.47 -0.90 10.83
N LEU A 243 -10.53 -0.86 11.64
CA LEU A 243 -10.72 0.10 12.75
C LEU A 243 -10.20 -0.40 14.11
N ALA A 244 -9.42 -1.49 14.15
CA ALA A 244 -8.83 -1.99 15.38
C ALA A 244 -7.91 -0.90 16.00
N LYS A 245 -8.11 -0.59 17.28
CA LYS A 245 -7.39 0.52 17.94
C LYS A 245 -5.88 0.29 17.95
N GLU A 246 -5.47 -0.92 18.32
CA GLU A 246 -4.08 -1.39 18.30
C GLU A 246 -3.61 -1.67 16.87
N VAL A 247 -2.51 -1.03 16.45
CA VAL A 247 -1.99 -1.11 15.07
C VAL A 247 -1.66 -2.55 14.64
N LYS A 248 -1.09 -3.34 15.57
CA LYS A 248 -0.77 -4.76 15.37
C LYS A 248 -2.00 -5.67 15.15
N ASN A 249 -3.20 -5.20 15.49
CA ASN A 249 -4.44 -5.95 15.30
C ASN A 249 -5.14 -5.59 13.98
N ARG A 250 -4.60 -4.64 13.19
CA ARG A 250 -5.14 -4.24 11.89
C ARG A 250 -4.68 -5.15 10.75
N PHE A 251 -5.12 -4.84 9.54
CA PHE A 251 -4.43 -5.26 8.32
C PHE A 251 -3.04 -4.62 8.29
N GLN A 252 -2.00 -5.38 7.94
CA GLN A 252 -0.62 -4.85 7.98
C GLN A 252 -0.21 -4.14 6.69
N ASN A 253 -0.90 -4.40 5.58
CA ASN A 253 -0.69 -3.76 4.27
C ASN A 253 -2.01 -3.75 3.46
N GLY A 254 -2.02 -3.03 2.33
CA GLY A 254 -3.17 -2.94 1.43
C GLY A 254 -3.59 -4.28 0.80
N VAL A 255 -2.64 -5.17 0.51
CA VAL A 255 -2.92 -6.48 -0.13
C VAL A 255 -3.80 -7.36 0.76
N GLU A 256 -3.58 -7.38 2.08
CA GLU A 256 -4.48 -8.10 2.99
C GLU A 256 -5.92 -7.54 2.97
N VAL A 257 -6.08 -6.22 2.78
CA VAL A 257 -7.40 -5.57 2.67
C VAL A 257 -8.08 -6.00 1.37
N MET A 258 -7.35 -5.99 0.24
CA MET A 258 -7.84 -6.44 -1.06
C MET A 258 -8.30 -7.91 -1.01
N VAL A 259 -7.50 -8.80 -0.40
CA VAL A 259 -7.83 -10.22 -0.21
C VAL A 259 -9.05 -10.40 0.68
N ALA A 260 -9.18 -9.62 1.76
CA ALA A 260 -10.36 -9.66 2.62
C ALA A 260 -11.63 -9.19 1.89
N ILE A 261 -11.53 -8.17 1.02
CA ILE A 261 -12.63 -7.72 0.17
C ILE A 261 -13.01 -8.78 -0.86
N ASP A 262 -12.04 -9.40 -1.54
CA ASP A 262 -12.32 -10.44 -2.54
C ASP A 262 -12.96 -11.68 -1.91
N ASN A 263 -12.52 -12.11 -0.73
CA ASN A 263 -13.19 -13.19 0.01
C ASN A 263 -14.61 -12.81 0.44
N LEU A 264 -14.82 -11.54 0.82
CA LEU A 264 -16.13 -11.01 1.17
C LEU A 264 -17.07 -10.90 -0.03
N LEU A 265 -16.57 -10.64 -1.24
CA LEU A 265 -17.33 -10.60 -2.48
C LEU A 265 -17.62 -12.00 -3.06
N LYS A 266 -16.63 -12.92 -3.01
CA LYS A 266 -16.76 -14.32 -3.49
C LYS A 266 -17.77 -15.14 -2.68
N SER A 267 -17.91 -14.84 -1.39
CA SER A 267 -18.89 -15.51 -0.54
C SER A 267 -20.33 -15.18 -1.01
N PRO A 268 -21.25 -16.15 -1.07
CA PRO A 268 -22.68 -15.84 -1.15
C PRO A 268 -23.21 -15.17 0.12
N ALA A 269 -24.36 -14.50 0.06
CA ALA A 269 -25.02 -13.90 1.23
C ALA A 269 -25.74 -14.96 2.10
N GLN A 270 -25.02 -16.00 2.54
CA GLN A 270 -25.57 -17.10 3.33
C GLN A 270 -25.29 -16.95 4.83
N GLN A 271 -26.22 -16.33 5.54
CA GLN A 271 -26.87 -16.90 6.74
C GLN A 271 -27.83 -15.87 7.38
N ALA A 272 -28.97 -15.66 6.72
CA ALA A 272 -30.16 -15.15 7.40
C ALA A 272 -31.08 -16.34 7.68
N GLN A 273 -31.45 -16.52 8.96
CA GLN A 273 -32.46 -17.45 9.46
C GLN A 273 -32.18 -18.97 9.27
N GLN A 274 -31.84 -19.65 10.37
CA GLN A 274 -32.40 -20.98 10.65
C GLN A 274 -33.52 -20.83 11.70
N PRO A 275 -34.79 -21.03 11.35
CA PRO A 275 -35.84 -21.33 12.30
C PRO A 275 -35.78 -22.79 12.77
N ILE A 276 -36.47 -23.08 13.88
CA ILE A 276 -36.51 -24.41 14.51
C ILE A 276 -37.26 -25.42 13.62
N ALA A 277 -36.82 -26.68 13.66
CA ALA A 277 -37.30 -27.74 12.78
C ALA A 277 -38.77 -28.16 13.01
N SER A 278 -39.46 -28.50 11.92
CA SER A 278 -40.57 -29.48 11.90
C SER A 278 -40.73 -30.09 10.50
N SER A 279 -41.30 -31.30 10.42
CA SER A 279 -41.45 -32.15 9.22
C SER A 279 -42.66 -31.76 8.35
N SER A 280 -42.74 -32.04 7.03
CA SER A 280 -42.75 -33.40 6.46
C SER A 280 -42.88 -33.46 4.91
N SER A 281 -42.67 -34.66 4.34
CA SER A 281 -43.24 -35.21 3.09
C SER A 281 -43.09 -34.49 1.72
N SER A 282 -42.06 -34.92 0.97
CA SER A 282 -42.13 -35.49 -0.40
C SER A 282 -43.16 -35.02 -1.46
N THR A 283 -42.67 -34.62 -2.66
CA THR A 283 -42.88 -35.34 -3.95
C THR A 283 -42.04 -34.75 -5.11
N LYS A 284 -41.84 -35.52 -6.19
CA LYS A 284 -41.35 -35.09 -7.53
C LYS A 284 -42.25 -35.72 -8.61
N PRO A 285 -42.55 -35.02 -9.71
CA PRO A 285 -41.95 -35.36 -11.03
C PRO A 285 -41.66 -34.10 -11.90
N THR A 286 -41.29 -34.12 -13.19
CA THR A 286 -40.30 -34.89 -14.00
C THR A 286 -40.39 -34.39 -15.47
N MET A 287 -39.31 -33.81 -16.04
CA MET A 287 -39.10 -33.53 -17.49
C MET A 287 -40.07 -32.49 -18.16
N SER A 288 -39.86 -31.92 -19.37
CA SER A 288 -38.85 -32.15 -20.45
C SER A 288 -38.68 -30.97 -21.46
N VAL A 289 -37.62 -31.04 -22.28
CA VAL A 289 -37.42 -30.45 -23.65
C VAL A 289 -37.12 -28.94 -23.85
N VAL A 290 -36.17 -28.70 -24.78
CA VAL A 290 -35.50 -27.49 -25.36
C VAL A 290 -34.89 -27.99 -26.71
N PRO A 291 -34.62 -27.24 -27.83
CA PRO A 291 -34.38 -25.80 -28.10
C PRO A 291 -35.35 -25.25 -29.22
N PRO A 292 -35.08 -24.31 -30.19
CA PRO A 292 -33.88 -23.49 -30.51
C PRO A 292 -34.06 -22.00 -30.91
N ALA A 293 -32.93 -21.43 -31.38
CA ALA A 293 -32.52 -20.06 -31.69
C ALA A 293 -33.00 -19.39 -33.00
N ALA A 294 -32.70 -18.08 -33.11
CA ALA A 294 -32.47 -17.33 -34.36
C ALA A 294 -31.31 -16.33 -34.20
N HIS A 295 -30.65 -15.96 -35.32
CA HIS A 295 -29.62 -14.92 -35.47
C HIS A 295 -30.05 -14.00 -36.66
N ILE A 296 -29.34 -13.01 -37.25
CA ILE A 296 -27.94 -12.60 -37.53
C ILE A 296 -28.01 -11.04 -37.78
N PRO A 297 -26.97 -10.15 -37.67
CA PRO A 297 -25.53 -10.30 -37.31
C PRO A 297 -25.02 -9.34 -36.19
N SER A 298 -23.72 -9.47 -35.85
CA SER A 298 -22.89 -8.38 -35.31
C SER A 298 -21.96 -7.81 -36.39
N VAL A 299 -21.46 -6.57 -36.21
CA VAL A 299 -20.39 -5.97 -37.03
C VAL A 299 -19.36 -5.35 -36.07
N SER A 300 -18.06 -5.54 -36.34
CA SER A 300 -16.97 -5.22 -35.40
C SER A 300 -15.97 -4.20 -35.94
N ALA A 301 -15.58 -3.25 -35.08
CA ALA A 301 -14.27 -2.60 -34.98
C ALA A 301 -14.29 -1.82 -33.64
N TYR A 302 -13.28 -1.83 -32.77
CA TYR A 302 -11.89 -2.27 -32.90
C TYR A 302 -11.49 -3.29 -31.83
N ASP A 303 -10.41 -4.03 -32.08
CA ASP A 303 -9.97 -5.14 -31.24
C ASP A 303 -9.49 -4.73 -29.84
N ARG A 304 -9.91 -5.52 -28.85
CA ARG A 304 -9.16 -5.71 -27.59
C ARG A 304 -8.46 -7.08 -27.68
N PRO A 305 -7.20 -7.22 -27.24
CA PRO A 305 -6.57 -8.53 -27.13
C PRO A 305 -7.35 -9.37 -26.10
N ASN A 306 -8.00 -10.42 -26.59
CA ASN A 306 -8.98 -11.18 -25.81
C ASN A 306 -8.28 -12.23 -24.93
N ILE A 307 -7.70 -11.80 -23.81
CA ILE A 307 -7.12 -12.68 -22.80
C ILE A 307 -8.25 -13.41 -22.07
N ASN A 308 -8.62 -14.59 -22.58
CA ASN A 308 -9.56 -15.49 -21.94
C ASN A 308 -8.96 -16.01 -20.62
N TYR A 309 -9.41 -15.48 -19.49
CA TYR A 309 -9.30 -16.15 -18.20
C TYR A 309 -10.31 -17.31 -18.14
N ALA A 310 -10.03 -18.38 -18.90
CA ALA A 310 -10.64 -19.67 -18.67
C ALA A 310 -10.07 -20.23 -17.36
N LEU A 311 -10.94 -20.54 -16.40
CA LEU A 311 -10.56 -21.22 -15.15
C LEU A 311 -10.45 -22.73 -15.38
N ASP A 312 -9.50 -23.12 -16.23
CA ASP A 312 -9.04 -24.50 -16.29
C ASP A 312 -8.27 -24.81 -14.99
N ASN A 313 -8.76 -25.80 -14.23
CA ASN A 313 -8.27 -26.09 -12.88
C ASN A 313 -7.01 -26.99 -12.89
N GLU A 314 -5.97 -26.52 -13.58
CA GLU A 314 -4.60 -26.96 -13.37
C GLU A 314 -3.84 -25.81 -12.69
N PRO A 315 -3.09 -26.04 -11.60
CA PRO A 315 -2.23 -24.99 -11.04
C PRO A 315 -1.18 -24.65 -12.10
N GLN A 316 -1.24 -23.44 -12.63
CA GLN A 316 -0.30 -22.96 -13.65
C GLN A 316 1.11 -22.97 -13.05
N LYS A 317 1.87 -24.04 -13.34
CA LYS A 317 3.22 -24.22 -12.83
C LYS A 317 4.06 -22.98 -13.17
N SER A 318 4.78 -22.52 -12.15
CA SER A 318 5.79 -21.49 -12.29
C SER A 318 6.79 -21.85 -13.39
N SER A 319 7.32 -20.82 -14.05
CA SER A 319 8.42 -20.94 -15.01
C SER A 319 9.76 -21.31 -14.35
N TYR A 320 9.87 -21.10 -13.04
CA TYR A 320 11.06 -21.34 -12.24
C TYR A 320 11.24 -22.85 -12.08
N GLU A 321 12.38 -23.40 -12.51
CA GLU A 321 12.75 -24.75 -12.08
C GLU A 321 13.08 -24.74 -10.57
N PRO A 322 12.45 -25.58 -9.74
CA PRO A 322 12.71 -25.59 -8.30
C PRO A 322 14.09 -26.19 -8.02
N PHE A 323 15.01 -25.39 -7.52
CA PHE A 323 16.37 -25.82 -7.17
C PHE A 323 16.83 -25.29 -5.81
N PHE A 324 17.81 -25.98 -5.23
CA PHE A 324 18.59 -25.55 -4.07
C PHE A 324 20.02 -26.08 -4.26
N ARG A 325 21.03 -25.22 -4.09
CA ARG A 325 22.45 -25.50 -4.29
C ARG A 325 23.28 -24.88 -3.16
N SER A 326 24.41 -25.50 -2.83
CA SER A 326 25.37 -24.93 -1.88
C SER A 326 26.80 -25.37 -2.17
N GLU A 327 27.77 -24.46 -2.03
CA GLU A 327 29.20 -24.74 -2.23
C GLU A 327 30.08 -24.09 -1.14
N GLU A 328 30.87 -24.92 -0.45
CA GLU A 328 31.96 -24.45 0.43
C GLU A 328 33.26 -24.26 -0.36
N VAL A 329 33.76 -23.03 -0.39
CA VAL A 329 35.05 -22.69 -1.00
C VAL A 329 36.10 -22.52 0.12
N VAL A 330 37.20 -23.26 0.01
CA VAL A 330 38.30 -23.23 1.00
C VAL A 330 39.46 -22.38 0.47
N GLY A 331 39.66 -21.21 1.07
CA GLY A 331 40.71 -20.25 0.70
C GLY A 331 41.79 -20.07 1.77
N GLY A 332 42.73 -19.16 1.48
CA GLY A 332 43.84 -18.82 2.37
C GLY A 332 45.04 -19.78 2.29
N ASN A 333 46.07 -19.49 3.09
CA ASN A 333 47.34 -20.21 3.03
C ASN A 333 47.33 -21.44 3.96
N PHE A 334 48.32 -22.34 3.81
CA PHE A 334 48.44 -23.59 4.58
C PHE A 334 48.22 -23.44 6.10
N PHE A 335 48.73 -22.36 6.70
CA PHE A 335 48.60 -22.07 8.13
C PHE A 335 47.28 -21.37 8.53
N PHE A 336 46.57 -20.76 7.57
CA PHE A 336 45.40 -19.90 7.81
C PHE A 336 44.29 -20.16 6.78
N LYS A 337 43.64 -21.32 6.89
CA LYS A 337 42.45 -21.65 6.09
C LYS A 337 41.28 -20.72 6.45
N LYS A 338 40.65 -20.19 5.41
CA LYS A 338 39.39 -19.43 5.42
C LYS A 338 38.32 -20.25 4.69
N TYR A 339 37.07 -20.11 5.09
CA TYR A 339 35.94 -20.80 4.48
C TYR A 339 34.88 -19.77 4.07
N SER A 340 34.51 -19.80 2.80
CA SER A 340 33.41 -19.01 2.23
C SER A 340 32.31 -19.99 1.82
N TYR A 341 31.04 -19.66 2.10
CA TYR A 341 29.90 -20.53 1.77
C TYR A 341 28.92 -19.81 0.85
N HIS A 342 28.52 -20.48 -0.22
CA HIS A 342 27.58 -19.97 -1.21
C HIS A 342 26.33 -20.83 -1.15
N ILE A 343 25.15 -20.21 -1.11
CA ILE A 343 23.85 -20.88 -1.14
C ILE A 343 23.00 -20.19 -2.20
N GLU A 344 22.40 -20.98 -3.10
CA GLU A 344 21.60 -20.49 -4.23
C GLU A 344 20.32 -21.32 -4.35
N PHE A 345 19.14 -20.70 -4.33
CA PHE A 345 17.86 -21.40 -4.51
C PHE A 345 16.81 -20.56 -5.22
N SER A 346 15.85 -21.22 -5.87
CA SER A 346 14.63 -20.59 -6.40
C SER A 346 13.46 -20.71 -5.40
N CYS A 347 12.47 -19.82 -5.46
CA CYS A 347 11.17 -20.01 -4.81
C CYS A 347 10.03 -19.25 -5.51
N ASP A 348 8.91 -19.93 -5.74
CA ASP A 348 7.72 -19.43 -6.44
C ASP A 348 6.88 -18.48 -5.58
N ASP A 349 6.65 -18.91 -4.33
CA ASP A 349 5.85 -18.21 -3.34
C ASP A 349 6.56 -18.10 -1.98
N TYR A 350 5.86 -17.45 -1.05
CA TYR A 350 6.39 -17.19 0.29
C TYR A 350 6.38 -18.42 1.22
N GLU A 351 5.59 -19.44 0.91
CA GLU A 351 5.57 -20.69 1.68
C GLU A 351 6.79 -21.53 1.33
N GLU A 352 7.09 -21.71 0.03
CA GLU A 352 8.32 -22.38 -0.43
C GLU A 352 9.59 -21.63 0.03
N PHE A 353 9.56 -20.29 0.06
CA PHE A 353 10.64 -19.50 0.65
C PHE A 353 10.90 -19.86 2.12
N LYS A 354 9.87 -20.08 2.94
CA LYS A 354 10.06 -20.47 4.35
C LYS A 354 10.70 -21.85 4.47
N GLU A 355 10.23 -22.83 3.71
CA GLU A 355 10.80 -24.19 3.71
C GLU A 355 12.29 -24.16 3.34
N LYS A 356 12.64 -23.43 2.28
CA LYS A 356 14.04 -23.26 1.84
C LYS A 356 14.88 -22.39 2.80
N ARG A 357 14.26 -21.44 3.51
CA ARG A 357 14.93 -20.69 4.60
C ARG A 357 15.21 -21.59 5.81
N GLU A 358 14.32 -22.50 6.17
CA GLU A 358 14.57 -23.48 7.26
C GLU A 358 15.68 -24.46 6.86
N GLN A 359 15.66 -24.99 5.64
CA GLN A 359 16.77 -25.79 5.09
C GLN A 359 18.12 -25.02 5.13
N MET A 360 18.12 -23.75 4.72
CA MET A 360 19.30 -22.88 4.80
C MET A 360 19.77 -22.69 6.25
N HIS A 361 18.86 -22.51 7.20
CA HIS A 361 19.17 -22.28 8.61
C HIS A 361 19.96 -23.46 9.21
N ASP A 362 19.49 -24.69 9.01
CA ASP A 362 20.16 -25.91 9.49
C ASP A 362 21.55 -26.08 8.86
N MET A 363 21.67 -25.82 7.56
CA MET A 363 22.95 -25.90 6.84
C MET A 363 23.95 -24.83 7.33
N LEU A 364 23.49 -23.64 7.69
CA LEU A 364 24.33 -22.59 8.28
C LEU A 364 24.75 -22.92 9.72
N GLN A 365 23.88 -23.54 10.53
CA GLN A 365 24.22 -24.01 11.87
C GLN A 365 25.32 -25.08 11.82
N GLU A 366 25.12 -26.13 11.02
CA GLU A 366 26.10 -27.21 10.91
C GLU A 366 27.45 -26.73 10.34
N TRP A 367 27.42 -25.76 9.42
CA TRP A 367 28.63 -25.12 8.88
C TRP A 367 29.35 -24.27 9.94
N LEU A 368 28.62 -23.48 10.73
CA LEU A 368 29.17 -22.71 11.85
C LEU A 368 29.83 -23.63 12.88
N ASP A 369 29.19 -24.71 13.29
CA ASP A 369 29.76 -25.66 14.27
C ASP A 369 31.05 -26.31 13.75
N LYS A 370 31.10 -26.63 12.45
CA LYS A 370 32.25 -27.23 11.78
C LYS A 370 33.41 -26.26 11.49
N ARG A 371 33.20 -24.95 11.45
CA ARG A 371 34.20 -23.95 11.01
C ARG A 371 34.50 -22.86 12.04
N GLY A 372 33.54 -22.51 12.89
CA GLY A 372 33.62 -21.45 13.88
C GLY A 372 34.17 -20.15 13.28
N LYS A 373 35.18 -19.57 13.94
CA LYS A 373 35.85 -18.32 13.52
C LYS A 373 36.61 -18.38 12.19
N LYS A 374 36.64 -19.54 11.51
CA LYS A 374 37.24 -19.71 10.17
C LYS A 374 36.22 -19.54 9.03
N ALA A 375 34.92 -19.52 9.33
CA ALA A 375 33.92 -18.95 8.42
C ALA A 375 34.23 -17.46 8.24
N VAL A 376 34.35 -16.99 7.01
CA VAL A 376 34.70 -15.58 6.72
C VAL A 376 33.72 -14.86 5.82
N GLU A 377 32.88 -15.58 5.09
CA GLU A 377 32.05 -15.06 4.02
C GLU A 377 30.84 -15.99 3.80
N LEU A 378 29.66 -15.40 3.66
CA LEU A 378 28.43 -16.06 3.25
C LEU A 378 27.83 -15.28 2.08
N SER A 379 27.51 -15.97 1.00
CA SER A 379 26.72 -15.42 -0.10
C SER A 379 25.42 -16.21 -0.24
N VAL A 380 24.29 -15.52 -0.17
CA VAL A 380 22.95 -16.08 -0.37
C VAL A 380 22.34 -15.46 -1.62
N ALA A 381 21.94 -16.30 -2.57
CA ALA A 381 21.26 -15.94 -3.80
C ALA A 381 19.88 -16.60 -3.86
N ILE A 382 18.84 -15.80 -4.09
CA ILE A 382 17.45 -16.26 -4.12
C ILE A 382 16.84 -15.78 -5.44
N GLN A 383 16.41 -16.71 -6.29
CA GLN A 383 15.65 -16.43 -7.51
C GLN A 383 14.16 -16.52 -7.17
N ALA A 384 13.48 -15.39 -7.12
CA ALA A 384 12.09 -15.30 -6.67
C ALA A 384 11.28 -14.32 -7.51
N HIS A 385 9.98 -14.53 -7.65
CA HIS A 385 9.12 -13.58 -8.37
C HIS A 385 8.99 -12.27 -7.55
N PRO A 386 9.14 -11.06 -8.16
CA PRO A 386 9.10 -9.77 -7.48
C PRO A 386 8.02 -9.52 -6.41
N TRP A 387 6.83 -10.14 -6.52
CA TRP A 387 5.74 -9.98 -5.54
C TRP A 387 6.11 -10.42 -4.11
N ILE A 388 7.06 -11.36 -3.94
CA ILE A 388 7.55 -11.81 -2.63
C ILE A 388 8.89 -11.18 -2.23
N HIS A 389 9.60 -10.46 -3.11
CA HIS A 389 10.90 -9.84 -2.80
C HIS A 389 10.85 -8.97 -1.54
N GLY A 390 9.77 -8.19 -1.36
CA GLY A 390 9.58 -7.36 -0.16
C GLY A 390 9.53 -8.21 1.12
N ARG A 391 8.78 -9.31 1.12
CA ARG A 391 8.60 -10.19 2.28
C ARG A 391 9.86 -11.02 2.57
N ILE A 392 10.56 -11.47 1.53
CA ILE A 392 11.87 -12.14 1.65
C ILE A 392 12.89 -11.18 2.28
N TRP A 393 12.93 -9.93 1.78
CA TRP A 393 13.80 -8.89 2.30
C TRP A 393 13.48 -8.51 3.75
N GLU A 394 12.20 -8.36 4.08
CA GLU A 394 11.74 -8.11 5.45
C GLU A 394 12.18 -9.24 6.39
N VAL A 395 11.89 -10.51 6.08
CA VAL A 395 12.27 -11.64 6.95
C VAL A 395 13.79 -11.73 7.17
N LEU A 396 14.59 -11.65 6.10
CA LEU A 396 16.05 -11.76 6.21
C LEU A 396 16.71 -10.53 6.87
N ASN A 397 15.94 -9.46 7.11
CA ASN A 397 16.38 -8.25 7.79
C ASN A 397 15.77 -8.09 9.21
N ASP A 398 14.62 -8.69 9.49
CA ASP A 398 14.06 -8.86 10.84
C ASP A 398 14.67 -10.09 11.57
N ASP A 399 15.34 -11.00 10.85
CA ASP A 399 16.24 -12.06 11.36
C ASP A 399 17.50 -11.52 12.08
N GLN A 400 17.45 -10.29 12.58
CA GLN A 400 18.44 -9.59 13.41
C GLN A 400 18.23 -9.69 14.95
N PRO A 401 17.78 -10.81 15.56
CA PRO A 401 18.14 -11.14 16.93
C PRO A 401 19.40 -12.03 16.97
N PHE A 402 20.20 -11.86 18.02
CA PHE A 402 21.62 -12.27 18.07
C PHE A 402 21.90 -13.78 18.23
N ASP A 403 20.87 -14.65 18.12
CA ASP A 403 20.95 -16.08 18.41
C ASP A 403 20.75 -17.01 17.18
N SER A 404 20.53 -16.47 15.98
CA SER A 404 20.38 -17.29 14.75
C SER A 404 21.73 -17.54 14.05
N PRO A 405 21.91 -18.65 13.28
CA PRO A 405 23.12 -18.88 12.49
C PRO A 405 23.45 -17.74 11.52
N PHE A 406 22.40 -17.12 10.95
CA PHE A 406 22.52 -15.97 10.06
C PHE A 406 23.01 -14.73 10.83
N GLY A 407 22.44 -14.45 12.01
CA GLY A 407 22.88 -13.39 12.93
C GLY A 407 24.32 -13.57 13.43
N LEU A 408 24.70 -14.79 13.79
CA LEU A 408 26.07 -15.14 14.19
C LEU A 408 27.06 -14.92 13.04
N LEU A 409 26.69 -15.26 11.80
CA LEU A 409 27.53 -14.99 10.63
C LEU A 409 27.66 -13.50 10.33
N LEU A 410 26.59 -12.72 10.47
CA LEU A 410 26.64 -11.26 10.33
C LEU A 410 27.67 -10.61 11.29
N ASP A 411 27.95 -11.20 12.46
CA ASP A 411 28.93 -10.69 13.40
C ASP A 411 30.41 -11.03 13.07
N GLN A 412 30.67 -12.13 12.35
CA GLN A 412 32.04 -12.60 12.08
C GLN A 412 32.43 -12.78 10.60
N ALA A 413 31.48 -12.70 9.66
CA ALA A 413 31.69 -12.90 8.22
C ALA A 413 31.21 -11.67 7.41
N THR A 414 31.67 -11.55 6.16
CA THR A 414 30.98 -10.72 5.18
C THR A 414 29.73 -11.48 4.73
N VAL A 415 28.56 -10.84 4.71
CA VAL A 415 27.30 -11.48 4.32
C VAL A 415 26.68 -10.70 3.17
N SER A 416 26.49 -11.37 2.04
CA SER A 416 25.91 -10.81 0.81
C SER A 416 24.58 -11.50 0.50
N LEU A 417 23.55 -10.71 0.17
CA LEU A 417 22.23 -11.18 -0.26
C LEU A 417 21.92 -10.67 -1.66
N HIS A 418 21.47 -11.57 -2.52
CA HIS A 418 21.12 -11.30 -3.92
C HIS A 418 19.72 -11.82 -4.20
N LEU A 419 18.75 -10.93 -4.42
CA LEU A 419 17.37 -11.30 -4.81
C LEU A 419 17.19 -11.08 -6.31
N TYR A 420 17.07 -12.16 -7.08
CA TYR A 420 16.94 -12.12 -8.54
C TYR A 420 15.48 -12.20 -8.98
N ASP A 421 15.19 -11.57 -10.11
CA ASP A 421 13.96 -11.72 -10.89
C ASP A 421 14.30 -12.52 -12.16
N GLU A 422 13.37 -13.34 -12.65
CA GLU A 422 13.53 -14.14 -13.87
C GLU A 422 13.44 -13.27 -15.14
N VAL A 423 12.77 -12.11 -15.06
CA VAL A 423 12.66 -11.15 -16.18
C VAL A 423 13.95 -10.35 -16.39
N ASP A 424 14.73 -10.10 -15.33
CA ASP A 424 16.09 -9.55 -15.41
C ASP A 424 17.02 -10.18 -14.36
N PRO A 425 17.74 -11.28 -14.72
CA PRO A 425 18.70 -11.93 -13.83
C PRO A 425 19.95 -11.08 -13.54
N ASN A 426 20.08 -9.87 -14.10
CA ASN A 426 21.13 -8.92 -13.72
C ASN A 426 20.62 -7.80 -12.81
N GLY A 427 19.38 -7.35 -13.01
CA GLY A 427 18.70 -6.26 -12.30
C GLY A 427 18.22 -6.56 -10.88
N GLY A 428 18.41 -7.79 -10.38
CA GLY A 428 18.06 -8.20 -9.03
C GLY A 428 18.64 -7.33 -7.90
N ARG A 429 17.91 -7.21 -6.78
CA ARG A 429 18.32 -6.43 -5.60
C ARG A 429 19.50 -7.10 -4.89
N ARG A 430 20.70 -6.54 -5.08
CA ARG A 430 21.94 -6.97 -4.42
C ARG A 430 22.24 -6.07 -3.23
N ALA A 431 22.63 -6.66 -2.10
CA ALA A 431 23.04 -5.93 -0.91
C ALA A 431 24.09 -6.71 -0.11
N VAL A 432 25.12 -5.99 0.36
CA VAL A 432 25.99 -6.48 1.43
C VAL A 432 25.31 -6.16 2.75
N LEU A 433 24.80 -7.17 3.45
CA LEU A 433 24.14 -7.03 4.75
C LEU A 433 25.16 -6.68 5.85
N ARG A 434 26.40 -7.19 5.72
CA ARG A 434 27.52 -6.81 6.59
C ARG A 434 28.87 -7.06 5.92
N ASP A 435 29.84 -6.18 6.18
CA ASP A 435 31.22 -6.28 5.69
C ASP A 435 32.20 -6.55 6.85
N LYS A 436 33.08 -7.54 6.70
CA LYS A 436 33.87 -8.12 7.78
C LYS A 436 34.86 -7.12 8.39
N GLY A 437 34.55 -6.68 9.61
CA GLY A 437 35.38 -5.77 10.39
C GLY A 437 34.94 -4.30 10.36
N LYS A 438 33.92 -3.95 9.57
CA LYS A 438 33.20 -2.69 9.75
C LYS A 438 32.14 -2.87 10.84
N LYS A 439 31.97 -1.84 11.69
CA LYS A 439 30.71 -1.69 12.43
C LYS A 439 29.59 -1.46 11.41
N PRO A 440 28.34 -1.87 11.68
CA PRO A 440 27.23 -1.53 10.80
C PRO A 440 27.19 -0.01 10.61
N GLU A 441 27.38 0.43 9.37
CA GLU A 441 27.03 1.78 8.99
C GLU A 441 25.53 1.91 9.24
N LYS A 442 25.13 2.95 9.98
CA LYS A 442 23.71 3.30 10.06
C LYS A 442 23.29 3.63 8.64
N GLN A 443 22.51 2.75 8.01
CA GLN A 443 21.79 3.10 6.79
C GLN A 443 20.97 4.34 7.13
N THR A 444 21.32 5.47 6.50
CA THR A 444 20.64 6.74 6.70
C THR A 444 19.25 6.61 6.09
N ALA A 445 18.26 6.49 6.96
CA ALA A 445 16.85 6.30 6.64
C ALA A 445 16.21 7.56 6.01
#